data_AF-A0A8J6C9Z0-F1
#
_entry.id   AF-A0A8J6C9Z0-F1
#
_cell.length_a   1.000
_cell.length_b   1.000
_cell.length_c   1.000
_cell.angle_alpha   90.00
_cell.angle_beta   90.00
_cell.angle_gamma   90.00
#
_symmetry.space_group_name_H-M   'P 1'
#
loop_
_entity.id
_entity.type
_entity.pdbx_description
1 polymer ?
#
loop_
_entity_poly.entity_id
_entity_poly.type
_entity_poly.pdbx_seq_one_letter_code
_entity_poly.pdbx_strand_id
1 'polypeptide(L)'
;MYEGDDAAGLARKQRAAEVGALEAVVNAMRAHAAATGVQKAACSALAKLCSGGDAAGLAREQRAAEAGALEAVVAAMRAHAADARVQEVACWALANVCAGDDAAGLARKQRAAEAGRGRRDARVRRCHGRAGGGV
;
A
#
# COMPACT_ATOMS: atom_id res chain seq x y z
N MET A 1 -9.51 22.64 26.14
CA MET A 1 -9.20 23.41 24.92
C MET A 1 -8.09 22.64 24.20
N TYR A 2 -8.45 21.67 23.36
CA TYR A 2 -7.52 20.76 22.65
C TYR A 2 -7.94 20.65 21.17
N GLU A 3 -8.14 21.78 20.50
CA GLU A 3 -8.53 21.81 19.07
C GLU A 3 -7.42 22.37 18.15
N GLY A 4 -6.24 22.67 18.68
CA GLY A 4 -5.18 23.39 17.94
C GLY A 4 -4.15 22.52 17.22
N ASP A 5 -3.72 21.41 17.82
CA ASP A 5 -2.53 20.68 17.34
C ASP A 5 -2.82 19.69 16.20
N ASP A 6 -4.03 19.10 16.18
CA ASP A 6 -4.40 18.13 15.16
C ASP A 6 -4.77 18.81 13.82
N ALA A 7 -5.45 19.95 13.84
CA ALA A 7 -5.88 20.65 12.62
C ALA A 7 -4.69 21.12 11.77
N ALA A 8 -3.65 21.68 12.40
CA ALA A 8 -2.43 22.10 11.70
C ALA A 8 -1.65 20.88 11.16
N GLY A 9 -1.64 19.77 11.91
CA GLY A 9 -1.06 18.50 11.47
C GLY A 9 -1.75 17.93 10.23
N LEU A 10 -3.09 17.89 10.24
CA LEU A 10 -3.89 17.44 9.11
C LEU A 10 -3.73 18.34 7.87
N ALA A 11 -3.67 19.67 8.05
CA ALA A 11 -3.46 20.60 6.94
C ALA A 11 -2.10 20.43 6.24
N ARG A 12 -1.05 20.04 6.98
CA ARG A 12 0.27 19.71 6.39
C ARG A 12 0.23 18.41 5.61
N LYS A 13 -0.44 17.37 6.14
CA LYS A 13 -0.66 16.10 5.42
C LYS A 13 -1.45 16.32 4.14
N GLN A 14 -2.46 17.19 4.17
CA GLN A 14 -3.25 17.56 2.99
C GLN A 14 -2.40 18.21 1.91
N ARG A 15 -1.63 19.25 2.28
CA ARG A 15 -0.72 19.91 1.34
C ARG A 15 0.31 18.94 0.77
N ALA A 16 0.86 18.05 1.60
CA ALA A 16 1.78 17.02 1.14
C ALA A 16 1.12 16.10 0.09
N ALA A 17 -0.13 15.71 0.29
CA ALA A 17 -0.86 14.97 -0.73
C ALA A 17 -1.03 15.81 -2.01
N GLU A 18 -1.50 17.06 -1.91
CA GLU A 18 -1.75 17.94 -3.07
C GLU A 18 -0.50 18.18 -3.93
N VAL A 19 0.69 18.27 -3.33
CA VAL A 19 1.96 18.41 -4.07
C VAL A 19 2.50 17.09 -4.64
N GLY A 20 1.75 16.00 -4.53
CA GLY A 20 2.12 14.69 -5.08
C GLY A 20 3.11 13.89 -4.23
N ALA A 21 3.17 14.13 -2.91
CA ALA A 21 4.12 13.42 -2.04
C ALA A 21 3.87 11.91 -2.00
N LEU A 22 2.62 11.45 -2.18
CA LEU A 22 2.30 10.02 -2.18
C LEU A 22 2.93 9.32 -3.40
N GLU A 23 2.81 9.93 -4.56
CA GLU A 23 3.39 9.49 -5.83
C GLU A 23 4.91 9.49 -5.77
N ALA A 24 5.51 10.53 -5.19
CA ALA A 24 6.95 10.61 -4.98
C ALA A 24 7.47 9.49 -4.04
N VAL A 25 6.75 9.21 -2.96
CA VAL A 25 7.10 8.13 -2.02
C VAL A 25 6.97 6.77 -2.70
N VAL A 26 5.90 6.51 -3.46
CA VAL A 26 5.74 5.26 -4.20
C VAL A 26 6.84 5.08 -5.25
N ASN A 27 7.20 6.13 -5.97
CA ASN A 27 8.30 6.08 -6.93
C ASN A 27 9.64 5.81 -6.24
N ALA A 28 9.91 6.43 -5.10
CA ALA A 28 11.10 6.15 -4.30
C ALA A 28 11.14 4.68 -3.83
N MET A 29 10.01 4.12 -3.39
CA MET A 29 9.92 2.71 -3.03
C MET A 29 10.23 1.78 -4.21
N ARG A 30 9.75 2.11 -5.41
CA ARG A 30 10.02 1.32 -6.61
C ARG A 30 11.48 1.43 -7.06
N ALA A 31 12.03 2.65 -7.10
CA ALA A 31 13.41 2.89 -7.51
C ALA A 31 14.43 2.28 -6.53
N HIS A 32 14.11 2.29 -5.23
CA HIS A 32 15.00 1.80 -4.18
C HIS A 32 14.42 0.56 -3.47
N ALA A 33 13.87 -0.39 -4.24
CA ALA A 33 13.26 -1.61 -3.72
C ALA A 33 14.20 -2.42 -2.79
N ALA A 34 15.50 -2.44 -3.07
CA ALA A 34 16.51 -3.16 -2.30
C ALA A 34 17.03 -2.40 -1.06
N ALA A 35 16.76 -1.08 -0.95
CA ALA A 35 17.27 -0.27 0.14
C ALA A 35 16.31 -0.31 1.33
N THR A 36 16.60 -1.15 2.31
CA THR A 36 15.75 -1.38 3.49
C THR A 36 15.45 -0.09 4.27
N GLY A 37 16.42 0.83 4.36
CA GLY A 37 16.23 2.14 4.99
C GLY A 37 15.19 3.01 4.26
N VAL A 38 15.25 3.03 2.92
CA VAL A 38 14.29 3.79 2.10
C VAL A 38 12.89 3.18 2.21
N GLN A 39 12.79 1.84 2.20
CA GLN A 39 11.49 1.16 2.38
C GLN A 39 10.86 1.47 3.74
N LYS A 40 11.63 1.44 4.83
CA LYS A 40 11.14 1.79 6.18
C LYS A 40 10.65 3.23 6.26
N ALA A 41 11.43 4.16 5.72
CA ALA A 41 11.09 5.58 5.71
C ALA A 41 9.82 5.83 4.87
N ALA A 42 9.73 5.20 3.71
CA ALA A 42 8.60 5.32 2.81
C ALA A 42 7.30 4.75 3.41
N CYS A 43 7.33 3.53 3.99
CA CYS A 43 6.16 2.97 4.66
C CYS A 43 5.73 3.84 5.85
N SER A 44 6.67 4.38 6.62
CA SER A 44 6.36 5.29 7.73
C SER A 44 5.73 6.61 7.23
N ALA A 45 6.22 7.15 6.12
CA ALA A 45 5.67 8.35 5.51
C ALA A 45 4.24 8.12 5.01
N LEU A 46 3.99 7.00 4.31
CA LEU A 46 2.65 6.60 3.88
C LEU A 46 1.69 6.46 5.07
N ALA A 47 2.11 5.75 6.13
CA ALA A 47 1.29 5.57 7.32
C ALA A 47 0.90 6.92 7.97
N LYS A 48 1.85 7.88 8.02
CA LYS A 48 1.59 9.22 8.58
C LYS A 48 0.72 10.09 7.68
N LEU A 49 0.95 10.06 6.36
CA LEU A 49 0.18 10.85 5.39
C LEU A 49 -1.27 10.38 5.28
N CYS A 50 -1.49 9.07 5.37
CA CYS A 50 -2.81 8.45 5.36
C CYS A 50 -3.42 8.32 6.77
N SER A 51 -2.85 8.97 7.80
CA SER A 51 -3.46 8.98 9.13
C SER A 51 -4.40 10.18 9.29
N GLY A 52 -5.68 9.90 9.51
CA GLY A 52 -6.72 10.88 9.80
C GLY A 52 -8.10 10.32 9.45
N GLY A 53 -9.05 10.36 10.38
CA GLY A 53 -10.42 9.88 10.18
C GLY A 53 -11.37 10.92 9.57
N ASP A 54 -10.84 12.01 9.03
CA ASP A 54 -11.59 13.08 8.41
C ASP A 54 -11.83 12.80 6.92
N ALA A 55 -12.77 13.52 6.30
CA ALA A 55 -13.07 13.39 4.86
C ALA A 55 -11.82 13.62 3.98
N ALA A 56 -10.90 14.48 4.41
CA ALA A 56 -9.65 14.69 3.69
C ALA A 56 -8.63 13.55 3.93
N GLY A 57 -8.70 12.84 5.06
CA GLY A 57 -7.98 11.58 5.29
C GLY A 57 -8.36 10.52 4.26
N LEU A 58 -9.67 10.30 4.08
CA LEU A 58 -10.22 9.41 3.04
C LEU A 58 -9.74 9.79 1.63
N ALA A 59 -9.72 11.08 1.30
CA ALA A 59 -9.20 11.54 0.01
C ALA A 59 -7.70 11.23 -0.18
N ARG A 60 -6.89 11.35 0.88
CA ARG A 60 -5.45 11.00 0.83
C ARG A 60 -5.25 9.50 0.66
N GLU A 61 -6.00 8.68 1.38
CA GLU A 61 -5.96 7.22 1.24
C GLU A 61 -6.35 6.78 -0.17
N GLN A 62 -7.38 7.39 -0.75
CA GLN A 62 -7.80 7.14 -2.12
C GLN A 62 -6.69 7.50 -3.11
N ARG A 63 -6.07 8.67 -2.97
CA ARG A 63 -4.92 9.06 -3.80
C ARG A 63 -3.72 8.13 -3.62
N ALA A 64 -3.47 7.64 -2.40
CA ALA A 64 -2.40 6.68 -2.16
C ALA A 64 -2.66 5.35 -2.88
N ALA A 65 -3.92 4.90 -2.90
CA ALA A 65 -4.31 3.70 -3.64
C ALA A 65 -4.19 3.91 -5.15
N GLU A 66 -4.60 5.06 -5.68
CA GLU A 66 -4.44 5.42 -7.10
C GLU A 66 -2.97 5.54 -7.52
N ALA A 67 -2.11 6.05 -6.63
CA ALA A 67 -0.67 6.10 -6.83
C ALA A 67 0.00 4.72 -6.82
N GLY A 68 -0.72 3.66 -6.42
CA GLY A 68 -0.20 2.31 -6.32
C GLY A 68 0.65 2.04 -5.08
N ALA A 69 0.32 2.71 -3.97
CA ALA A 69 1.01 2.53 -2.69
C ALA A 69 0.83 1.12 -2.12
N LEU A 70 -0.33 0.50 -2.34
CA LEU A 70 -0.62 -0.88 -1.93
C LEU A 70 0.37 -1.88 -2.57
N GLU A 71 0.55 -1.79 -3.88
CA GLU A 71 1.44 -2.66 -4.64
C GLU A 71 2.89 -2.42 -4.24
N ALA A 72 3.29 -1.16 -4.01
CA ALA A 72 4.63 -0.82 -3.57
C ALA A 72 4.95 -1.35 -2.16
N VAL A 73 4.02 -1.22 -1.21
CA VAL A 73 4.19 -1.73 0.16
C VAL A 73 4.25 -3.26 0.17
N VAL A 74 3.39 -3.95 -0.59
CA VAL A 74 3.45 -5.42 -0.71
C VAL A 74 4.76 -5.87 -1.37
N ALA A 75 5.23 -5.16 -2.39
CA ALA A 75 6.52 -5.45 -3.01
C ALA A 75 7.68 -5.27 -2.01
N ALA A 76 7.65 -4.23 -1.19
CA ALA A 76 8.62 -3.99 -0.13
C ALA A 76 8.62 -5.11 0.92
N MET A 77 7.43 -5.55 1.36
CA MET A 77 7.29 -6.67 2.29
C MET A 77 7.86 -7.96 1.72
N ARG A 78 7.72 -8.20 0.41
CA ARG A 78 8.29 -9.38 -0.26
C ARG A 78 9.81 -9.29 -0.38
N ALA A 79 10.32 -8.12 -0.76
CA ALA A 79 11.76 -7.90 -0.90
C ALA A 79 12.49 -7.98 0.46
N HIS A 80 11.84 -7.55 1.54
CA HIS A 80 12.39 -7.52 2.89
C HIS A 80 11.60 -8.42 3.86
N ALA A 81 11.29 -9.64 3.42
CA ALA A 81 10.51 -10.61 4.21
C ALA A 81 11.19 -10.97 5.55
N ALA A 82 12.52 -10.92 5.61
CA ALA A 82 13.31 -11.23 6.81
C ALA A 82 13.48 -10.05 7.77
N ASP A 83 13.12 -8.81 7.37
CA ASP A 83 13.25 -7.64 8.23
C ASP A 83 11.92 -7.37 8.95
N ALA A 84 11.85 -7.78 10.22
CA ALA A 84 10.67 -7.63 11.06
C ALA A 84 10.18 -6.17 11.17
N ARG A 85 11.09 -5.20 11.15
CA ARG A 85 10.72 -3.77 11.22
C ARG A 85 10.13 -3.29 9.90
N VAL A 86 10.59 -3.79 8.75
CA VAL A 86 9.92 -3.49 7.46
C VAL A 86 8.51 -4.08 7.46
N GLN A 87 8.36 -5.32 7.93
CA GLN A 87 7.04 -5.97 8.00
C GLN A 87 6.06 -5.20 8.90
N GLU A 88 6.49 -4.81 10.10
CA GLU A 88 5.65 -4.10 11.07
C GLU A 88 5.17 -2.75 10.52
N VAL A 89 6.09 -1.93 9.99
CA VAL A 89 5.75 -0.61 9.46
C VAL A 89 4.92 -0.72 8.18
N ALA A 90 5.19 -1.74 7.34
CA ALA A 90 4.38 -2.01 6.16
C ALA A 90 2.95 -2.45 6.52
N CYS A 91 2.78 -3.28 7.54
CA CYS A 91 1.45 -3.64 8.06
C CYS A 91 0.69 -2.42 8.57
N TRP A 92 1.34 -1.50 9.28
CA TRP A 92 0.75 -0.24 9.70
C TRP A 92 0.35 0.64 8.51
N ALA A 93 1.21 0.76 7.51
CA ALA A 93 0.89 1.50 6.29
C ALA A 93 -0.31 0.89 5.56
N LEU A 94 -0.37 -0.45 5.44
CA LEU A 94 -1.52 -1.15 4.85
C LEU A 94 -2.80 -0.93 5.65
N ALA A 95 -2.73 -0.97 6.98
CA ALA A 95 -3.91 -0.72 7.83
C ALA A 95 -4.47 0.68 7.62
N ASN A 96 -3.60 1.70 7.54
CA ASN A 96 -4.03 3.09 7.31
C ASN A 96 -4.51 3.30 5.87
N VAL A 97 -3.83 2.74 4.87
CA VAL A 97 -4.28 2.86 3.46
C VAL A 97 -5.57 2.07 3.20
N CYS A 98 -5.82 0.99 3.94
CA CYS A 98 -7.06 0.21 3.85
C CYS A 98 -8.13 0.63 4.87
N ALA A 99 -7.86 1.64 5.70
CA ALA A 99 -8.85 2.20 6.61
C ALA A 99 -9.98 2.86 5.78
N GLY A 100 -11.19 2.86 6.30
CA GLY A 100 -12.39 3.26 5.57
C GLY A 100 -13.36 2.10 5.39
N ASP A 101 -14.59 2.33 5.84
CA ASP A 101 -15.72 1.41 5.67
C ASP A 101 -16.52 1.70 4.39
N ASP A 102 -16.06 2.65 3.59
CA ASP A 102 -16.65 2.98 2.30
C ASP A 102 -16.31 1.91 1.25
N ALA A 103 -17.10 1.87 0.16
CA ALA A 103 -16.87 0.97 -0.97
C ALA A 103 -15.43 1.04 -1.52
N ALA A 104 -14.80 2.21 -1.43
CA ALA A 104 -13.39 2.43 -1.75
C ALA A 104 -12.44 1.68 -0.80
N GLY A 105 -12.71 1.68 0.52
CA GLY A 105 -11.94 0.91 1.51
C GLY A 105 -12.09 -0.59 1.30
N LEU A 106 -13.29 -1.06 0.92
CA LEU A 106 -13.52 -2.46 0.56
C LEU A 106 -12.76 -2.87 -0.71
N ALA A 107 -12.74 -2.02 -1.74
CA ALA A 107 -11.96 -2.23 -2.96
C ALA A 107 -10.45 -2.22 -2.68
N ARG A 108 -9.98 -1.34 -1.78
CA ARG A 108 -8.58 -1.30 -1.32
C ARG A 108 -8.19 -2.59 -0.58
N LYS A 109 -9.05 -3.10 0.32
CA LYS A 109 -8.89 -4.40 1.00
C LYS A 109 -8.84 -5.57 0.00
N GLN A 110 -9.70 -5.56 -1.03
CA GLN A 110 -9.71 -6.60 -2.07
C GLN A 110 -8.40 -6.61 -2.89
N ARG A 111 -7.88 -5.44 -3.30
CA ARG A 111 -6.60 -5.33 -4.01
C ARG A 111 -5.41 -5.79 -3.17
N ALA A 112 -5.37 -5.46 -1.87
CA ALA A 112 -4.36 -5.98 -0.96
C ALA A 112 -4.39 -7.52 -0.87
N ALA A 113 -5.59 -8.11 -0.84
CA ALA A 113 -5.78 -9.56 -0.80
C ALA A 113 -5.36 -10.25 -2.12
N GLU A 114 -5.62 -9.66 -3.27
CA GLU A 114 -5.15 -10.15 -4.58
C GLU A 114 -3.63 -10.04 -4.72
N ALA A 115 -3.05 -8.92 -4.29
CA ALA A 115 -1.61 -8.73 -4.27
C ALA A 115 -0.92 -9.79 -3.40
N GLY A 116 -1.52 -10.20 -2.28
CA GLY A 116 -1.06 -11.31 -1.43
C GLY A 116 -1.17 -12.71 -2.07
N ARG A 117 -2.19 -12.95 -2.91
CA ARG A 117 -2.43 -14.23 -3.60
C ARG A 117 -1.64 -14.43 -4.91
N GLY A 118 -0.97 -13.39 -5.42
CA GLY A 118 -0.15 -13.48 -6.62
C GLY A 118 1.19 -14.19 -6.41
N ARG A 119 1.20 -15.53 -6.25
CA ARG A 119 2.29 -16.47 -6.64
C ARG A 119 2.06 -17.97 -6.31
N ARG A 120 0.85 -18.42 -5.93
CA ARG A 120 0.59 -19.87 -5.74
C ARG A 120 -0.05 -20.58 -6.93
N ASP A 121 -0.48 -19.87 -7.99
CA ASP A 121 -1.26 -20.48 -9.08
C ASP A 121 -0.61 -20.47 -10.47
N ALA A 122 0.72 -20.32 -10.54
CA ALA A 122 1.46 -20.44 -11.80
C ALA A 122 2.07 -21.84 -12.04
N ARG A 123 1.75 -22.86 -11.22
CA ARG A 123 2.24 -24.25 -11.40
C ARG A 123 1.18 -25.35 -11.41
N VAL A 124 -0.11 -25.04 -11.46
CA VAL A 124 -1.17 -26.06 -11.63
C VAL A 124 -2.17 -25.63 -12.72
N ARG A 125 -1.67 -25.30 -13.92
CA ARG A 125 -2.50 -25.26 -15.14
C ARG A 125 -1.77 -25.85 -16.35
N ARG A 126 -1.02 -26.93 -16.13
CA ARG A 126 -0.41 -27.65 -17.27
C ARG A 126 -0.22 -29.15 -17.03
N CYS A 127 -1.23 -29.82 -16.49
CA CYS A 127 -1.38 -31.28 -16.61
C CYS A 127 -2.88 -31.60 -16.57
N HIS A 128 -3.60 -31.49 -17.70
CA HIS A 128 -4.75 -32.33 -18.09
C HIS A 128 -5.31 -31.78 -19.41
N GLY A 129 -5.05 -32.51 -20.50
CA GLY A 129 -5.52 -32.14 -21.84
C GLY A 129 -4.68 -32.70 -22.98
N ARG A 130 -4.25 -33.96 -22.90
CA ARG A 130 -3.77 -34.71 -24.07
C ARG A 130 -4.31 -36.13 -24.06
N ALA A 131 -5.57 -36.26 -24.46
CA ALA A 131 -6.21 -37.46 -24.99
C ALA A 131 -7.47 -36.97 -25.72
N GLY A 132 -7.77 -37.29 -26.96
CA GLY A 132 -7.11 -38.10 -27.96
C GLY A 132 -7.63 -37.70 -29.35
N GLY A 133 -7.23 -38.46 -30.36
CA GLY A 133 -7.71 -38.31 -31.73
C GLY A 133 -6.63 -38.68 -32.73
N GLY A 134 -6.18 -39.93 -32.66
CA GLY A 134 -5.41 -40.57 -33.72
C GLY A 134 -6.33 -41.53 -34.47
N VAL A 135 -6.14 -41.52 -35.79
CA VAL A 135 -6.64 -42.36 -36.90
C VAL A 135 -8.12 -42.26 -37.25
#